data_AF-A0A519UXW4-F1
#
_entry.id   AF-A0A519UXW4-F1
#
_cell.length_a   1.000
_cell.length_b   1.000
_cell.length_c   1.000
_cell.angle_alpha   90.00
_cell.angle_beta   90.00
_cell.angle_gamma   90.00
#
_symmetry.space_group_name_H-M   'P 1'
#
loop_
_entity.id
_entity.type
_entity.pdbx_description
1 polymer ?
#
loop_
_entity_poly.entity_id
_entity_poly.type
_entity_poly.pdbx_seq_one_letter_code
_entity_poly.pdbx_strand_id
1 'polypeptide(L)'
;ILDIKPNGGLVKPSGDVERLTYLSNESMKTLFPNKKDDKSEMVGFGASNSGITGIIAGSIKSNLHSNFVFDGVSIANELGKGDNYDMNDYTICLQLKPGTDVASLEQMIANLYQAELLKSKKIDEVKGISAFLDPLSNLHLRPKAGNDTPYKILIALSVLGVLILVIACINFTNLSIAQAAKRAKEVGVKKVLGAFRFQLTKQFLIEIFMQCFVAIILALILAELAMPSFNNLFQIQLSVWDLENKLFWQLPVILCVITLIAGVYPAIVLSGFKPAFVLKGNFSTSKQSYWLRNGLLVFQFSIAVVFIISLVTIDSQLKYMRNQDVGFKASQVVYIKNLTLFNNPAKMGSVNFEPLREKMLKIPGVQLATVATYIPGGTNGINSYSANGIKANIDFVNVEFDYFETLNIQLKEGRFFSNKFKADTVNSAVINETAAAKYELKNPIGQTITGSGIPYKIVGVIKDFKSQGFETAVQPTIYTIN
;
A
#
# COMPACT_ATOMS: atom_id res chain seq x y z
N ILE A 1 16.24 2.81 -14.88
CA ILE A 1 15.76 2.82 -13.48
C ILE A 1 14.25 2.60 -13.43
N LEU A 2 13.45 3.44 -14.11
CA LEU A 2 11.97 3.35 -14.07
C LEU A 2 11.35 2.41 -15.13
N ASP A 3 12.18 1.69 -15.92
CA ASP A 3 11.79 0.85 -17.08
C ASP A 3 10.74 1.48 -18.03
N ILE A 4 10.82 2.79 -18.23
CA ILE A 4 9.93 3.54 -19.12
C ILE A 4 10.37 3.33 -20.56
N LYS A 5 9.44 2.86 -21.41
CA LYS A 5 9.66 2.62 -22.85
C LYS A 5 8.60 3.38 -23.66
N PRO A 6 8.88 4.62 -24.10
CA PRO A 6 7.98 5.35 -24.97
C PRO A 6 7.89 4.71 -26.36
N ASN A 7 6.73 4.83 -26.97
CA ASN A 7 6.53 4.54 -28.39
C ASN A 7 7.38 5.54 -29.19
N GLY A 8 8.32 5.04 -30.00
CA GLY A 8 9.29 5.88 -30.74
C GLY A 8 10.61 6.16 -30.00
N GLY A 9 10.77 5.69 -28.76
CA GLY A 9 12.01 5.83 -27.98
C GLY A 9 12.09 7.09 -27.12
N LEU A 10 13.06 7.10 -26.22
CA LEU A 10 13.37 8.25 -25.36
C LEU A 10 14.25 9.25 -26.11
N VAL A 11 13.78 10.49 -26.20
CA VAL A 11 14.54 11.62 -26.73
C VAL A 11 15.12 12.36 -25.54
N LYS A 12 16.41 12.70 -25.63
CA LYS A 12 17.07 13.52 -24.61
C LYS A 12 16.79 15.00 -24.88
N PRO A 13 16.38 15.80 -23.88
CA PRO A 13 16.19 17.24 -24.06
C PRO A 13 17.49 17.90 -24.51
N SER A 14 17.38 18.78 -25.51
CA SER A 14 18.44 19.64 -26.02
C SER A 14 18.43 20.99 -25.28
N GLY A 15 19.38 21.16 -24.35
CA GLY A 15 19.55 22.40 -23.57
C GLY A 15 18.83 22.41 -22.22
N ASP A 16 19.00 23.50 -21.47
CA ASP A 16 18.67 23.53 -20.03
C ASP A 16 17.18 23.76 -19.73
N VAL A 17 16.40 24.23 -20.71
CA VAL A 17 15.00 24.67 -20.52
C VAL A 17 13.99 23.73 -21.18
N GLU A 18 14.45 22.84 -22.07
CA GLU A 18 13.56 21.96 -22.80
C GLU A 18 12.97 20.88 -21.88
N ARG A 19 11.62 20.82 -21.86
CA ARG A 19 10.86 19.76 -21.18
C ARG A 19 10.17 18.91 -22.22
N LEU A 20 10.62 17.67 -22.36
CA LEU A 20 10.00 16.69 -23.24
C LEU A 20 8.99 15.88 -22.43
N THR A 21 7.71 15.99 -22.80
CA THR A 21 6.63 15.34 -22.06
C THR A 21 6.13 14.14 -22.83
N TYR A 22 5.94 13.03 -22.15
CA TYR A 22 5.34 11.82 -22.68
C TYR A 22 4.03 11.57 -21.96
N LEU A 23 2.97 11.26 -22.70
CA LEU A 23 1.67 10.94 -22.11
C LEU A 23 1.50 9.44 -21.94
N SER A 24 0.64 9.00 -21.01
CA SER A 24 0.16 7.63 -21.07
C SER A 24 -0.57 7.38 -22.40
N ASN A 25 -0.59 6.14 -22.89
CA ASN A 25 -1.33 5.81 -24.12
C ASN A 25 -2.82 6.22 -24.03
N GLU A 26 -3.41 6.15 -22.84
CA GLU A 26 -4.80 6.55 -22.60
C GLU A 26 -4.93 8.07 -22.67
N SER A 27 -4.09 8.82 -21.95
CA SER A 27 -4.08 10.28 -21.95
C SER A 27 -3.78 10.86 -23.34
N MET A 28 -2.90 10.21 -24.12
CA MET A 28 -2.62 10.58 -25.51
C MET A 28 -3.87 10.45 -26.40
N LYS A 29 -4.62 9.35 -26.27
CA LYS A 29 -5.87 9.14 -27.01
C LYS A 29 -6.97 10.11 -26.58
N THR A 30 -7.04 10.43 -25.29
CA THR A 30 -8.02 11.39 -24.76
C THR A 30 -7.73 12.81 -25.26
N LEU A 31 -6.47 13.23 -25.24
CA LEU A 31 -6.08 14.59 -25.66
C LEU A 31 -6.08 14.75 -27.18
N PHE A 32 -5.72 13.68 -27.92
CA PHE A 32 -5.64 13.68 -29.38
C PHE A 32 -6.42 12.50 -30.00
N PRO A 33 -7.77 12.51 -29.94
CA PRO A 33 -8.59 11.36 -30.34
C PRO A 33 -8.49 10.98 -31.82
N ASN A 34 -8.17 11.97 -32.68
CA ASN A 34 -8.08 11.77 -34.13
C ASN A 34 -6.65 11.53 -34.62
N LYS A 35 -5.67 11.49 -33.72
CA LYS A 35 -4.27 11.36 -34.06
C LYS A 35 -3.93 9.91 -34.45
N LYS A 36 -3.27 9.76 -35.60
CA LYS A 36 -2.86 8.46 -36.16
C LYS A 36 -1.35 8.32 -36.37
N ASP A 37 -0.59 9.38 -36.13
CA ASP A 37 0.87 9.38 -36.20
C ASP A 37 1.51 9.54 -34.81
N ASP A 38 2.77 9.16 -34.69
CA ASP A 38 3.56 9.30 -33.45
C ASP A 38 4.37 10.61 -33.42
N LYS A 39 3.97 11.62 -34.21
CA LYS A 39 4.71 12.89 -34.27
C LYS A 39 4.54 13.68 -32.97
N SER A 40 5.51 14.51 -32.63
CA SER A 40 5.40 15.37 -31.46
C SER A 40 4.37 16.49 -31.67
N GLU A 41 3.67 16.88 -30.61
CA GLU A 41 2.69 17.98 -30.62
C GLU A 41 3.09 19.08 -29.67
N MET A 42 2.88 20.33 -30.05
CA MET A 42 3.01 21.45 -29.13
C MET A 42 1.67 21.68 -28.43
N VAL A 43 1.68 21.65 -27.10
CA VAL A 43 0.49 21.90 -26.28
C VAL A 43 0.73 23.04 -25.32
N GLY A 44 -0.34 23.78 -25.00
CA GLY A 44 -0.35 24.68 -23.86
C GLY A 44 -0.39 23.89 -22.55
N PHE A 45 0.49 24.23 -21.61
CA PHE A 45 0.45 23.72 -20.25
C PHE A 45 -0.27 24.73 -19.35
N GLY A 46 -1.25 24.26 -18.60
CA GLY A 46 -2.00 25.09 -17.66
C GLY A 46 -3.00 26.03 -18.35
N ALA A 47 -3.20 27.22 -17.77
CA ALA A 47 -4.19 28.17 -18.26
C ALA A 47 -3.78 28.74 -19.63
N SER A 48 -4.73 28.95 -20.54
CA SER A 48 -4.47 29.42 -21.91
C SER A 48 -3.80 30.80 -21.96
N ASN A 49 -3.97 31.61 -20.91
CA ASN A 49 -3.33 32.92 -20.75
C ASN A 49 -1.90 32.85 -20.18
N SER A 50 -1.45 31.70 -19.68
CA SER A 50 -0.10 31.54 -19.13
C SER A 50 0.98 31.60 -20.21
N GLY A 51 0.62 31.31 -21.46
CA GLY A 51 1.55 31.22 -22.58
C GLY A 51 2.59 30.09 -22.45
N ILE A 52 2.48 29.25 -21.42
CA ILE A 52 3.39 28.13 -21.21
C ILE A 52 3.03 27.07 -22.23
N THR A 53 3.98 26.75 -23.12
CA THR A 53 3.85 25.66 -24.08
C THR A 53 4.93 24.62 -23.82
N GLY A 54 4.67 23.40 -24.25
CA GLY A 54 5.66 22.33 -24.21
C GLY A 54 5.34 21.26 -25.24
N ILE A 55 6.31 20.40 -25.48
CA ILE A 55 6.24 19.38 -26.51
C ILE A 55 5.81 18.06 -25.88
N ILE A 56 4.72 17.49 -26.40
CA ILE A 56 4.37 16.09 -26.18
C ILE A 56 5.18 15.28 -27.20
N ALA A 57 6.26 14.66 -26.74
CA ALA A 57 7.21 13.92 -27.56
C ALA A 57 6.66 12.57 -28.04
N GLY A 58 5.77 11.96 -27.27
CA GLY A 58 5.20 10.65 -27.60
C GLY A 58 4.32 10.10 -26.48
N SER A 59 3.98 8.81 -26.60
CA SER A 59 3.18 8.09 -25.62
C SER A 59 3.97 6.95 -24.98
N ILE A 60 3.65 6.63 -23.73
CA ILE A 60 4.20 5.50 -22.99
C ILE A 60 3.05 4.57 -22.59
N LYS A 61 3.26 3.27 -22.78
CA LYS A 61 2.36 2.27 -22.20
C LYS A 61 2.50 2.28 -20.68
N SER A 62 1.48 2.78 -19.98
CA SER A 62 1.41 2.71 -18.52
C SER A 62 1.26 1.26 -18.07
N ASN A 63 1.89 0.93 -16.94
CA ASN A 63 1.67 -0.33 -16.24
C ASN A 63 0.94 -0.01 -14.94
N LEU A 64 -0.31 -0.44 -14.84
CA LEU A 64 -1.18 -0.23 -13.67
C LEU A 64 -0.62 -0.83 -12.38
N HIS A 65 0.29 -1.81 -12.49
CA HIS A 65 0.93 -2.49 -11.35
C HIS A 65 2.35 -1.98 -11.06
N SER A 66 2.78 -0.91 -11.74
CA SER A 66 4.04 -0.23 -11.44
C SER A 66 3.92 0.62 -10.18
N ASN A 67 5.02 0.77 -9.43
CA ASN A 67 5.13 1.80 -8.38
C ASN A 67 5.12 3.23 -8.95
N PHE A 68 5.16 3.36 -10.27
CA PHE A 68 5.19 4.62 -10.99
C PHE A 68 4.00 4.69 -11.96
N VAL A 69 2.94 5.37 -11.52
CA VAL A 69 1.71 5.63 -12.28
C VAL A 69 1.67 7.11 -12.65
N PHE A 70 1.33 7.41 -13.90
CA PHE A 70 1.34 8.77 -14.43
C PHE A 70 0.33 8.92 -15.57
N ASP A 71 -0.22 10.13 -15.69
CA ASP A 71 -0.93 10.58 -16.90
C ASP A 71 0.06 11.16 -17.93
N GLY A 72 1.13 11.79 -17.43
CA GLY A 72 2.27 12.24 -18.22
C GLY A 72 3.55 12.34 -17.41
N VAL A 73 4.68 12.20 -18.11
CA VAL A 73 6.05 12.29 -17.56
C VAL A 73 6.83 13.31 -18.37
N SER A 74 7.31 14.36 -17.71
CA SER A 74 8.21 15.32 -18.34
C SER A 74 9.66 15.04 -17.96
N ILE A 75 10.54 15.05 -18.94
CA ILE A 75 11.98 14.89 -18.78
C ILE A 75 12.63 16.25 -19.01
N ALA A 76 13.49 16.67 -18.08
CA ALA A 76 14.24 17.90 -18.14
C ALA A 76 15.71 17.63 -17.77
N ASN A 77 16.62 18.49 -18.23
CA ASN A 77 18.04 18.38 -17.88
C ASN A 77 18.33 18.90 -16.46
N GLU A 78 17.58 19.89 -15.98
CA GLU A 78 17.72 20.47 -14.64
C GLU A 78 16.35 20.55 -13.95
N LEU A 79 16.27 19.98 -12.74
CA LEU A 79 15.08 19.99 -11.88
C LEU A 79 15.52 20.61 -10.55
N GLY A 80 15.31 21.92 -10.39
CA GLY A 80 15.58 22.62 -9.12
C GLY A 80 16.51 23.83 -9.17
N LYS A 81 16.45 24.62 -10.25
CA LYS A 81 17.22 25.88 -10.34
C LYS A 81 16.81 26.85 -9.22
N GLY A 82 17.69 27.02 -8.23
CA GLY A 82 17.48 27.90 -7.08
C GLY A 82 17.11 27.17 -5.79
N ASP A 83 17.04 25.84 -5.83
CA ASP A 83 16.76 25.02 -4.65
C ASP A 83 17.98 24.92 -3.75
N ASN A 84 17.76 24.58 -2.48
CA ASN A 84 18.81 24.41 -1.49
C ASN A 84 18.75 23.01 -0.87
N TYR A 85 19.80 22.63 -0.13
CA TYR A 85 19.89 21.32 0.53
C TYR A 85 18.81 21.07 1.61
N ASP A 86 18.08 22.09 2.02
CA ASP A 86 17.00 21.97 3.00
C ASP A 86 15.64 21.63 2.38
N MET A 87 15.57 21.60 1.04
CA MET A 87 14.36 21.25 0.29
C MET A 87 14.35 19.76 -0.04
N ASN A 88 13.50 19.00 0.65
CA ASN A 88 13.32 17.56 0.45
C ASN A 88 12.29 17.25 -0.65
N ASP A 89 12.42 17.91 -1.80
CA ASP A 89 11.39 17.88 -2.84
C ASP A 89 11.66 16.83 -3.94
N TYR A 90 12.79 16.14 -3.87
CA TYR A 90 13.24 15.20 -4.90
C TYR A 90 13.56 13.80 -4.37
N THR A 91 13.12 12.78 -5.12
CA THR A 91 13.58 11.40 -4.96
C THR A 91 14.81 11.17 -5.83
N ILE A 92 15.97 10.96 -5.22
CA ILE A 92 17.24 10.75 -5.93
C ILE A 92 17.49 9.25 -6.12
N CYS A 93 17.73 8.81 -7.35
CA CYS A 93 18.07 7.43 -7.67
C CYS A 93 19.53 7.32 -8.12
N LEU A 94 20.29 6.41 -7.49
CA LEU A 94 21.71 6.19 -7.77
C LEU A 94 21.92 4.80 -8.38
N GLN A 95 22.65 4.72 -9.51
CA GLN A 95 23.09 3.45 -10.06
C GLN A 95 24.52 3.15 -9.60
N LEU A 96 24.67 2.11 -8.77
CA LEU A 96 25.95 1.75 -8.17
C LEU A 96 26.71 0.71 -9.01
N LYS A 97 28.05 0.74 -8.94
CA LYS A 97 28.88 -0.31 -9.54
C LYS A 97 28.75 -1.61 -8.73
N PRO A 98 28.81 -2.80 -9.36
CA PRO A 98 28.81 -4.07 -8.64
C PRO A 98 29.93 -4.12 -7.58
N GLY A 99 29.61 -4.60 -6.37
CA GLY A 99 30.57 -4.69 -5.26
C GLY A 99 30.80 -3.39 -4.46
N THR A 100 30.06 -2.32 -4.75
CA THR A 100 30.11 -1.09 -3.94
C THR A 100 29.61 -1.38 -2.52
N ASP A 101 30.35 -0.95 -1.50
CA ASP A 101 29.88 -0.97 -0.12
C ASP A 101 28.86 0.15 0.11
N VAL A 102 27.59 -0.25 0.16
CA VAL A 102 26.45 0.66 0.32
C VAL A 102 26.48 1.36 1.68
N ALA A 103 26.99 0.71 2.74
CA ALA A 103 27.03 1.31 4.07
C ALA A 103 28.05 2.47 4.13
N SER A 104 29.24 2.26 3.58
CA SER A 104 30.24 3.32 3.46
C SER A 104 29.76 4.48 2.58
N LEU A 105 29.08 4.19 1.47
CA LEU A 105 28.50 5.22 0.60
C LEU A 105 27.40 6.03 1.30
N GLU A 106 26.52 5.36 2.04
CA GLU A 106 25.46 5.99 2.82
C GLU A 106 26.04 6.96 3.85
N GLN A 107 27.09 6.56 4.57
CA GLN A 107 27.81 7.43 5.51
C GLN A 107 28.45 8.63 4.82
N MET A 108 29.08 8.43 3.66
CA MET A 108 29.70 9.52 2.90
C MET A 108 28.66 10.56 2.45
N ILE A 109 27.51 10.10 1.94
CA ILE A 109 26.40 10.97 1.55
C ILE A 109 25.82 11.71 2.76
N ALA A 110 25.61 11.01 3.87
CA ALA A 110 25.10 11.62 5.11
C ALA A 110 26.04 12.71 5.63
N ASN A 111 27.35 12.47 5.62
CA ASN A 111 28.35 13.46 6.03
C ASN A 111 28.36 14.69 5.11
N LEU A 112 28.31 14.50 3.79
CA LEU A 112 28.23 15.59 2.82
C LEU A 112 26.95 16.42 3.02
N TYR A 113 25.82 15.74 3.19
CA TYR A 113 24.53 16.39 3.40
C TYR A 113 24.50 17.22 4.68
N GLN A 114 25.00 16.67 5.79
CA GLN A 114 25.11 17.40 7.06
C GLN A 114 26.07 18.59 6.95
N ALA A 115 27.20 18.45 6.26
CA ALA A 115 28.16 19.55 6.06
C ALA A 115 27.54 20.73 5.29
N GLU A 116 26.72 20.46 4.27
CA GLU A 116 26.01 21.50 3.52
C GLU A 116 24.90 22.16 4.35
N LEU A 117 24.12 21.39 5.10
CA LEU A 117 23.09 21.93 5.99
C LEU A 117 23.66 22.84 7.08
N LEU A 118 24.85 22.54 7.61
CA LEU A 118 25.52 23.37 8.61
C LEU A 118 25.93 24.76 8.08
N LYS A 119 25.97 24.99 6.77
CA LYS A 119 26.24 26.32 6.21
C LYS A 119 25.07 27.29 6.41
N SER A 120 23.84 26.78 6.53
CA SER A 120 22.62 27.57 6.66
C SER A 120 21.88 27.37 7.98
N LYS A 121 22.15 26.27 8.72
CA LYS A 121 21.46 25.90 9.96
C LYS A 121 22.40 25.72 11.15
N LYS A 122 21.82 25.84 12.36
CA LYS A 122 22.54 25.57 13.61
C LYS A 122 22.73 24.06 13.82
N ILE A 123 23.82 23.70 14.50
CA ILE A 123 24.20 22.30 14.79
C ILE A 123 23.06 21.51 15.43
N ASP A 124 22.30 22.12 16.35
CA ASP A 124 21.20 21.46 17.05
C ASP A 124 20.01 21.12 16.14
N GLU A 125 19.87 21.80 15.00
CA GLU A 125 18.83 21.52 14.00
C GLU A 125 19.25 20.39 13.04
N VAL A 126 20.56 20.18 12.86
CA VAL A 126 21.12 19.19 11.93
C VAL A 126 21.33 17.82 12.59
N LYS A 127 21.53 17.77 13.91
CA LYS A 127 21.79 16.52 14.68
C LYS A 127 20.73 15.43 14.52
N GLY A 128 19.52 15.76 14.09
CA GLY A 128 18.42 14.80 13.86
C GLY A 128 18.20 14.41 12.39
N ILE A 129 18.96 14.97 11.45
CA ILE A 129 18.77 14.77 10.02
C ILE A 129 19.74 13.70 9.51
N SER A 130 19.18 12.61 8.97
CA SER A 130 19.94 11.49 8.40
C SER A 130 19.50 11.21 6.97
N ALA A 131 20.47 11.01 6.07
CA ALA A 131 20.23 10.42 4.75
C ALA A 131 20.41 8.90 4.84
N PHE A 132 19.58 8.15 4.11
CA PHE A 132 19.71 6.69 3.99
C PHE A 132 19.56 6.28 2.53
N LEU A 133 20.17 5.16 2.17
CA LEU A 133 20.02 4.52 0.87
C LEU A 133 19.12 3.29 1.02
N ASP A 134 18.09 3.20 0.19
CA ASP A 134 17.23 2.03 0.12
C ASP A 134 17.33 1.39 -1.26
N PRO A 135 17.62 0.08 -1.36
CA PRO A 135 17.56 -0.63 -2.63
C PRO A 135 16.20 -0.46 -3.32
N LEU A 136 16.21 -0.16 -4.62
CA LEU A 136 14.99 0.05 -5.39
C LEU A 136 14.00 -1.14 -5.32
N SER A 137 14.52 -2.36 -5.14
CA SER A 137 13.71 -3.58 -4.96
C SER A 137 12.86 -3.58 -3.70
N ASN A 138 13.25 -2.82 -2.67
CA ASN A 138 12.54 -2.74 -1.40
C ASN A 138 11.33 -1.82 -1.46
N LEU A 139 11.34 -0.84 -2.37
CA LEU A 139 10.37 0.26 -2.41
C LEU A 139 8.90 -0.20 -2.40
N HIS A 140 8.60 -1.34 -3.03
CA HIS A 140 7.24 -1.87 -3.10
C HIS A 140 6.76 -2.58 -1.82
N LEU A 141 7.64 -3.34 -1.16
CA LEU A 141 7.27 -4.25 -0.08
C LEU A 141 7.88 -3.84 1.26
N ARG A 142 9.17 -3.55 1.30
CA ARG A 142 9.93 -3.34 2.54
C ARG A 142 10.71 -2.03 2.52
N PRO A 143 10.07 -0.88 2.25
CA PRO A 143 10.80 0.38 2.21
C PRO A 143 11.39 0.68 3.59
N LYS A 144 12.64 1.17 3.63
CA LYS A 144 13.30 1.61 4.88
C LYS A 144 12.56 2.78 5.53
N ALA A 145 11.95 3.64 4.73
CA ALA A 145 11.06 4.70 5.18
C ALA A 145 9.76 4.68 4.37
N GLY A 146 8.63 4.71 5.05
CA GLY A 146 7.30 4.61 4.43
C GLY A 146 6.49 3.48 5.05
N ASN A 147 5.46 3.06 4.31
CA ASN A 147 4.48 2.09 4.79
C ASN A 147 4.84 0.65 4.37
N ASP A 148 5.11 -0.23 5.34
CA ASP A 148 5.39 -1.66 5.13
C ASP A 148 4.13 -2.55 5.18
N THR A 149 2.95 -1.93 5.23
CA THR A 149 1.64 -2.62 5.23
C THR A 149 1.49 -3.63 4.08
N PRO A 150 1.88 -3.33 2.81
CA PRO A 150 1.77 -4.30 1.72
C PRO A 150 2.52 -5.60 2.01
N TYR A 151 3.71 -5.52 2.63
CA TYR A 151 4.49 -6.68 3.00
C TYR A 151 3.88 -7.46 4.17
N LYS A 152 3.36 -6.77 5.18
CA LYS A 152 2.62 -7.40 6.28
C LYS A 152 1.40 -8.16 5.77
N ILE A 153 0.65 -7.58 4.84
CA ILE A 153 -0.48 -8.22 4.17
C ILE A 153 -0.01 -9.46 3.40
N LEU A 154 1.05 -9.35 2.61
CA LEU A 154 1.60 -10.47 1.85
C LEU A 154 2.02 -11.63 2.77
N ILE A 155 2.70 -11.34 3.87
CA ILE A 155 3.04 -12.37 4.88
C ILE A 155 1.78 -12.98 5.47
N ALA A 156 0.82 -12.16 5.89
CA ALA A 156 -0.40 -12.64 6.50
C ALA A 156 -1.14 -13.61 5.57
N LEU A 157 -1.30 -13.25 4.29
CA LEU A 157 -1.91 -14.11 3.27
C LEU A 157 -1.09 -15.38 3.02
N SER A 158 0.24 -15.30 3.02
CA SER A 158 1.13 -16.45 2.84
C SER A 158 1.01 -17.44 4.01
N VAL A 159 1.05 -16.94 5.24
CA VAL A 159 0.87 -17.74 6.46
C VAL A 159 -0.52 -18.36 6.48
N LEU A 160 -1.55 -17.61 6.09
CA LEU A 160 -2.91 -18.11 5.97
C LEU A 160 -3.02 -19.31 5.02
N GLY A 161 -2.42 -19.20 3.83
CA GLY A 161 -2.40 -20.28 2.84
C GLY A 161 -1.70 -21.53 3.36
N VAL A 162 -0.54 -21.38 4.02
CA VAL A 162 0.19 -22.49 4.64
C VAL A 162 -0.63 -23.16 5.74
N LEU A 163 -1.29 -22.38 6.61
CA LEU A 163 -2.14 -22.91 7.67
C LEU A 163 -3.32 -23.72 7.13
N ILE A 164 -3.99 -23.24 6.07
CA ILE A 164 -5.09 -23.96 5.41
C ILE A 164 -4.59 -25.32 4.87
N LEU A 165 -3.41 -25.33 4.26
CA LEU A 165 -2.79 -26.55 3.74
C LEU A 165 -2.45 -27.54 4.87
N VAL A 166 -1.89 -27.05 5.98
CA VAL A 166 -1.63 -27.88 7.18
C VAL A 166 -2.92 -28.49 7.73
N ILE A 167 -3.99 -27.70 7.86
CA ILE A 167 -5.31 -28.20 8.29
C ILE A 167 -5.80 -29.30 7.36
N ALA A 168 -5.66 -29.12 6.04
CA ALA A 168 -6.05 -30.13 5.06
C ALA A 168 -5.26 -31.44 5.22
N CYS A 169 -3.94 -31.36 5.41
CA CYS A 169 -3.09 -32.54 5.67
C CYS A 169 -3.49 -33.28 6.96
N ILE A 170 -3.77 -32.54 8.04
CA ILE A 170 -4.21 -33.11 9.31
C ILE A 170 -5.57 -33.78 9.16
N ASN A 171 -6.50 -33.14 8.47
CA ASN A 171 -7.82 -33.69 8.21
C ASN A 171 -7.74 -34.99 7.39
N PHE A 172 -6.93 -35.01 6.33
CA PHE A 172 -6.67 -36.22 5.54
C PHE A 172 -6.07 -37.34 6.38
N THR A 173 -5.09 -37.00 7.23
CA THR A 173 -4.45 -37.95 8.16
C THR A 173 -5.48 -38.55 9.12
N ASN A 174 -6.35 -37.71 9.70
CA ASN A 174 -7.41 -38.12 10.61
C ASN A 174 -8.41 -39.06 9.94
N LEU A 175 -8.85 -38.74 8.71
CA LEU A 175 -9.72 -39.61 7.91
C LEU A 175 -9.06 -40.95 7.59
N SER A 176 -7.78 -40.94 7.21
CA SER A 176 -7.00 -42.15 6.91
C SER A 176 -6.86 -43.06 8.13
N ILE A 177 -6.66 -42.49 9.32
CA ILE A 177 -6.61 -43.24 10.59
C ILE A 177 -8.00 -43.81 10.94
N ALA A 178 -9.07 -43.06 10.74
CA ALA A 178 -10.43 -43.54 11.00
C ALA A 178 -10.77 -44.78 10.16
N GLN A 179 -10.26 -44.84 8.93
CA GLN A 179 -10.41 -46.00 8.04
C GLN A 179 -9.42 -47.14 8.33
N ALA A 180 -8.47 -46.95 9.26
CA ALA A 180 -7.40 -47.90 9.50
C ALA A 180 -7.88 -49.26 10.01
N ALA A 181 -8.99 -49.32 10.75
CA ALA A 181 -9.55 -50.59 11.22
C ALA A 181 -10.00 -51.50 10.07
N LYS A 182 -10.58 -50.92 9.01
CA LYS A 182 -10.99 -51.66 7.80
C LYS A 182 -9.76 -52.17 7.03
N ARG A 183 -8.75 -51.30 6.88
CA ARG A 183 -7.48 -51.62 6.19
C ARG A 183 -6.58 -52.57 7.00
N ALA A 184 -6.73 -52.63 8.32
CA ALA A 184 -5.93 -53.51 9.17
C ALA A 184 -6.10 -54.99 8.81
N LYS A 185 -7.33 -55.44 8.52
CA LYS A 185 -7.61 -56.83 8.10
C LYS A 185 -6.86 -57.20 6.81
N GLU A 186 -6.90 -56.31 5.82
CA GLU A 186 -6.20 -56.49 4.55
C GLU A 186 -4.67 -56.57 4.75
N VAL A 187 -4.11 -55.67 5.55
CA VAL A 187 -2.68 -55.68 5.89
C VAL A 187 -2.28 -56.95 6.65
N GLY A 188 -3.14 -57.41 7.57
CA GLY A 188 -2.94 -58.65 8.32
C GLY A 188 -2.83 -59.86 7.40
N VAL A 189 -3.75 -60.01 6.44
CA VAL A 189 -3.72 -61.08 5.45
C VAL A 189 -2.47 -60.98 4.57
N LYS A 190 -2.13 -59.80 4.05
CA LYS A 190 -0.93 -59.59 3.22
C LYS A 190 0.38 -59.95 3.94
N LYS A 191 0.49 -59.64 5.24
CA LYS A 191 1.67 -60.02 6.04
C LYS A 191 1.77 -61.52 6.27
N VAL A 192 0.65 -62.21 6.45
CA VAL A 192 0.64 -63.69 6.56
C VAL A 192 1.07 -64.32 5.23
N LEU A 193 0.72 -63.69 4.10
CA LEU A 193 1.17 -64.07 2.76
C LEU A 193 2.61 -63.63 2.43
N GLY A 194 3.37 -63.09 3.40
CA GLY A 194 4.79 -62.76 3.24
C GLY A 194 5.12 -61.31 2.89
N ALA A 195 4.15 -60.39 2.91
CA ALA A 195 4.43 -58.98 2.65
C ALA A 195 5.24 -58.32 3.78
N PHE A 196 6.36 -57.69 3.43
CA PHE A 196 7.21 -56.98 4.39
C PHE A 196 6.66 -55.59 4.73
N ARG A 197 6.99 -55.08 5.92
CA ARG A 197 6.53 -53.75 6.40
C ARG A 197 6.88 -52.61 5.44
N PHE A 198 8.06 -52.65 4.83
CA PHE A 198 8.51 -51.63 3.89
C PHE A 198 7.71 -51.65 2.58
N GLN A 199 7.38 -52.85 2.06
CA GLN A 199 6.55 -53.00 0.86
C GLN A 199 5.16 -52.39 1.05
N LEU A 200 4.53 -52.66 2.21
CA LEU A 200 3.22 -52.10 2.56
C LEU A 200 3.27 -50.57 2.75
N THR A 201 4.33 -50.06 3.38
CA THR A 201 4.52 -48.61 3.56
C THR A 201 4.67 -47.91 2.21
N LYS A 202 5.48 -48.47 1.30
CA LYS A 202 5.65 -47.96 -0.07
C LYS A 202 4.34 -47.99 -0.85
N GLN A 203 3.57 -49.08 -0.75
CA GLN A 203 2.26 -49.20 -1.41
C GLN A 203 1.30 -48.09 -0.95
N PHE A 204 1.20 -47.86 0.37
CA PHE A 204 0.32 -46.81 0.90
C PHE A 204 0.78 -45.40 0.53
N LEU A 205 2.09 -45.13 0.54
CA LEU A 205 2.60 -43.83 0.09
C LEU A 205 2.32 -43.58 -1.39
N ILE A 206 2.41 -44.60 -2.25
CA ILE A 206 2.03 -44.48 -3.67
C ILE A 206 0.53 -44.22 -3.83
N GLU A 207 -0.31 -44.91 -3.05
CA GLU A 207 -1.76 -44.68 -3.08
C GLU A 207 -2.11 -43.23 -2.69
N ILE A 208 -1.49 -42.71 -1.63
CA ILE A 208 -1.69 -41.33 -1.17
C ILE A 208 -1.14 -40.34 -2.19
N PHE A 209 0.03 -40.61 -2.77
CA PHE A 209 0.60 -39.80 -3.84
C PHE A 209 -0.36 -39.67 -5.03
N MET A 210 -0.95 -40.78 -5.47
CA MET A 210 -1.92 -40.77 -6.58
C MET A 210 -3.18 -39.95 -6.23
N GLN A 211 -3.66 -40.04 -5.00
CA GLN A 211 -4.79 -39.21 -4.54
C GLN A 211 -4.44 -37.73 -4.52
N CYS A 212 -3.27 -37.35 -3.99
CA CYS A 212 -2.79 -35.98 -3.99
C CYS A 212 -2.54 -35.46 -5.42
N PHE A 213 -2.04 -36.30 -6.32
CA PHE A 213 -1.84 -35.96 -7.73
C PHE A 213 -3.16 -35.63 -8.43
N VAL A 214 -4.19 -36.47 -8.26
CA VAL A 214 -5.53 -36.19 -8.78
C VAL A 214 -6.11 -34.91 -8.17
N ALA A 215 -5.93 -34.70 -6.86
CA ALA A 215 -6.40 -33.49 -6.19
C ALA A 215 -5.73 -32.21 -6.74
N ILE A 216 -4.44 -32.25 -7.06
CA ILE A 216 -3.73 -31.11 -7.69
C ILE A 216 -4.28 -30.83 -9.08
N ILE A 217 -4.53 -31.85 -9.91
CA ILE A 217 -5.14 -31.65 -11.23
C ILE A 217 -6.50 -30.96 -11.09
N LEU A 218 -7.35 -31.44 -10.17
CA LEU A 218 -8.64 -30.81 -9.90
C LEU A 218 -8.49 -29.37 -9.40
N ALA A 219 -7.53 -29.10 -8.53
CA ALA A 219 -7.25 -27.76 -8.04
C ALA A 219 -6.79 -26.81 -9.15
N LEU A 220 -5.96 -27.28 -10.10
CA LEU A 220 -5.53 -26.49 -11.26
C LEU A 220 -6.70 -26.16 -12.18
N ILE A 221 -7.61 -27.12 -12.43
CA ILE A 221 -8.84 -26.87 -13.21
C ILE A 221 -9.71 -25.80 -12.54
N LEU A 222 -9.92 -25.92 -11.23
CA LEU A 222 -10.70 -24.93 -10.48
C LEU A 222 -10.03 -23.55 -10.46
N ALA A 223 -8.70 -23.51 -10.32
CA ALA A 223 -7.93 -22.27 -10.37
C ALA A 223 -8.05 -21.59 -11.75
N GLU A 224 -7.92 -22.36 -12.84
CA GLU A 224 -8.07 -21.86 -14.21
C GLU A 224 -9.48 -21.31 -14.45
N LEU A 225 -10.52 -21.97 -13.95
CA LEU A 225 -11.91 -21.48 -14.06
C LEU A 225 -12.17 -20.22 -13.24
N ALA A 226 -11.51 -20.06 -12.10
CA ALA A 226 -11.65 -18.88 -11.24
C ALA A 226 -10.79 -17.69 -11.72
N MET A 227 -9.72 -17.96 -12.48
CA MET A 227 -8.71 -16.96 -12.87
C MET A 227 -9.28 -15.78 -13.67
N PRO A 228 -10.18 -15.96 -14.66
CA PRO A 228 -10.73 -14.83 -15.42
C PRO A 228 -11.48 -13.83 -14.54
N SER A 229 -12.29 -14.31 -13.61
CA SER A 229 -13.02 -13.47 -12.66
C SER A 229 -12.06 -12.74 -11.72
N PHE A 230 -11.01 -13.42 -11.26
CA PHE A 230 -9.98 -12.81 -10.42
C PHE A 230 -9.18 -11.73 -11.17
N ASN A 231 -8.73 -12.05 -12.38
CA ASN A 231 -7.99 -11.14 -13.26
C ASN A 231 -8.81 -9.90 -13.63
N ASN A 232 -10.11 -10.05 -13.88
CA ASN A 232 -10.99 -8.91 -14.16
C ASN A 232 -11.23 -8.06 -12.90
N LEU A 233 -11.46 -8.69 -11.74
CA LEU A 233 -11.69 -7.94 -10.50
C LEU A 233 -10.47 -7.12 -10.07
N PHE A 234 -9.26 -7.68 -10.22
CA PHE A 234 -8.01 -7.02 -9.81
C PHE A 234 -7.25 -6.35 -10.95
N GLN A 235 -7.77 -6.42 -12.18
CA GLN A 235 -7.13 -5.87 -13.39
C GLN A 235 -5.69 -6.36 -13.60
N ILE A 236 -5.43 -7.64 -13.27
CA ILE A 236 -4.14 -8.32 -13.40
C ILE A 236 -4.20 -9.40 -14.49
N GLN A 237 -3.04 -9.87 -14.93
CA GLN A 237 -2.91 -10.94 -15.92
C GLN A 237 -2.18 -12.12 -15.30
N LEU A 238 -2.81 -12.76 -14.31
CA LEU A 238 -2.26 -14.00 -13.76
C LEU A 238 -2.55 -15.17 -14.70
N SER A 239 -1.52 -15.99 -14.91
CA SER A 239 -1.61 -17.25 -15.64
C SER A 239 -0.87 -18.33 -14.88
N VAL A 240 -1.51 -19.49 -14.72
CA VAL A 240 -0.89 -20.68 -14.11
C VAL A 240 0.18 -21.26 -15.04
N TRP A 241 0.02 -21.07 -16.35
CA TRP A 241 0.80 -21.72 -17.40
C TRP A 241 1.96 -20.89 -17.94
N ASP A 242 2.25 -19.75 -17.32
CA ASP A 242 3.40 -18.94 -17.70
C ASP A 242 4.71 -19.66 -17.34
N LEU A 243 5.53 -19.94 -18.35
CA LEU A 243 6.80 -20.65 -18.17
C LEU A 243 7.83 -19.84 -17.38
N GLU A 244 7.67 -18.52 -17.32
CA GLU A 244 8.50 -17.65 -16.48
C GLU A 244 8.10 -17.72 -14.99
N ASN A 245 6.93 -18.27 -14.68
CA ASN A 245 6.46 -18.41 -13.31
C ASN A 245 7.15 -19.60 -12.60
N LYS A 246 7.76 -19.30 -11.44
CA LYS A 246 8.37 -20.29 -10.53
C LYS A 246 7.38 -21.37 -10.06
N LEU A 247 6.07 -21.13 -10.20
CA LEU A 247 5.00 -22.02 -9.77
C LEU A 247 5.08 -23.41 -10.44
N PHE A 248 5.46 -23.46 -11.72
CA PHE A 248 5.55 -24.73 -12.46
C PHE A 248 6.51 -25.72 -11.77
N TRP A 249 7.68 -25.25 -11.34
CA TRP A 249 8.66 -26.05 -10.59
C TRP A 249 8.28 -26.28 -9.12
N GLN A 250 7.48 -25.39 -8.53
CA GLN A 250 7.04 -25.53 -7.14
C GLN A 250 5.94 -26.59 -6.98
N LEU A 251 5.08 -26.80 -7.98
CA LEU A 251 3.97 -27.76 -7.90
C LEU A 251 4.42 -29.21 -7.60
N PRO A 252 5.42 -29.79 -8.29
CA PRO A 252 5.95 -31.11 -7.95
C PRO A 252 6.53 -31.17 -6.53
N VAL A 253 7.22 -30.11 -6.10
CA VAL A 253 7.80 -30.02 -4.75
C VAL A 253 6.68 -30.02 -3.70
N ILE A 254 5.65 -29.21 -3.90
CA ILE A 254 4.47 -29.13 -3.03
C ILE A 254 3.76 -30.49 -2.97
N LEU A 255 3.57 -31.17 -4.10
CA LEU A 255 2.97 -32.51 -4.14
C LEU A 255 3.75 -33.51 -3.28
N CYS A 256 5.08 -33.56 -3.44
CA CYS A 256 5.95 -34.43 -2.66
C CYS A 256 5.87 -34.11 -1.17
N VAL A 257 5.94 -32.82 -0.81
CA VAL A 257 5.89 -32.37 0.58
C VAL A 257 4.54 -32.71 1.23
N ILE A 258 3.42 -32.44 0.56
CA ILE A 258 2.08 -32.76 1.06
C ILE A 258 1.91 -34.27 1.24
N THR A 259 2.33 -35.06 0.25
CA THR A 259 2.25 -36.52 0.30
C THR A 259 3.04 -37.07 1.49
N LEU A 260 4.22 -36.50 1.76
CA LEU A 260 5.03 -36.91 2.91
C LEU A 260 4.36 -36.52 4.23
N ILE A 261 3.94 -35.27 4.38
CA ILE A 261 3.33 -34.77 5.62
C ILE A 261 2.03 -35.53 5.93
N ALA A 262 1.15 -35.68 4.95
CA ALA A 262 -0.15 -36.31 5.12
C ALA A 262 -0.09 -37.85 5.13
N GLY A 263 0.89 -38.44 4.44
CA GLY A 263 0.93 -39.87 4.16
C GLY A 263 1.89 -40.70 4.99
N VAL A 264 3.01 -40.13 5.46
CA VAL A 264 4.03 -40.87 6.23
C VAL A 264 3.43 -41.43 7.51
N TYR A 265 2.64 -40.62 8.23
CA TYR A 265 2.07 -41.06 9.49
C TYR A 265 1.05 -42.21 9.32
N PRO A 266 -0.02 -42.09 8.50
CA PRO A 266 -0.92 -43.21 8.23
C PRO A 266 -0.19 -44.46 7.72
N ALA A 267 0.78 -44.30 6.81
CA ALA A 267 1.51 -45.42 6.23
C ALA A 267 2.33 -46.20 7.28
N ILE A 268 3.00 -45.51 8.22
CA ILE A 268 3.77 -46.14 9.30
C ILE A 268 2.84 -46.84 10.31
N VAL A 269 1.70 -46.23 10.64
CA VAL A 269 0.71 -46.80 11.56
C VAL A 269 0.07 -48.04 10.96
N LEU A 270 -0.41 -47.96 9.70
CA LEU A 270 -1.04 -49.06 8.98
C LEU A 270 -0.06 -50.23 8.73
N SER A 271 1.18 -49.94 8.35
CA SER A 271 2.19 -50.98 8.13
C SER A 271 2.67 -51.63 9.44
N GLY A 272 2.39 -51.02 10.60
CA GLY A 272 2.79 -51.50 11.93
C GLY A 272 1.91 -52.59 12.53
N PHE A 273 0.74 -52.92 11.96
CA PHE A 273 -0.19 -53.87 12.57
C PHE A 273 0.35 -55.30 12.64
N LYS A 274 0.19 -55.95 13.79
CA LYS A 274 0.59 -57.35 14.03
C LYS A 274 -0.55 -58.31 13.62
N PRO A 275 -0.33 -59.27 12.71
CA PRO A 275 -1.39 -60.15 12.19
C PRO A 275 -2.15 -60.92 13.29
N ALA A 276 -1.43 -61.39 14.32
CA ALA A 276 -1.99 -62.16 15.42
C ALA A 276 -3.09 -61.43 16.22
N PHE A 277 -3.03 -60.10 16.31
CA PHE A 277 -4.02 -59.30 17.03
C PHE A 277 -5.19 -58.88 16.14
N VAL A 278 -4.91 -58.59 14.87
CA VAL A 278 -5.91 -58.17 13.88
C VAL A 278 -6.89 -59.30 13.55
N LEU A 279 -6.39 -60.54 13.38
CA LEU A 279 -7.21 -61.70 13.00
C LEU A 279 -8.05 -62.24 14.18
N LYS A 280 -7.64 -61.99 15.42
CA LYS A 280 -8.42 -62.31 16.63
C LYS A 280 -9.50 -61.27 16.96
N GLY A 281 -9.67 -60.23 16.14
CA GLY A 281 -10.69 -59.19 16.34
C GLY A 281 -10.36 -58.20 17.46
N ASN A 282 -9.18 -58.28 18.08
CA ASN A 282 -8.78 -57.38 19.15
C ASN A 282 -8.12 -56.13 18.56
N PHE A 283 -8.95 -55.19 18.11
CA PHE A 283 -8.53 -53.91 17.51
C PHE A 283 -8.03 -52.90 18.55
N SER A 284 -7.18 -53.32 19.48
CA SER A 284 -6.55 -52.38 20.40
C SER A 284 -5.60 -51.49 19.60
N THR A 285 -6.08 -50.35 19.14
CA THR A 285 -5.24 -49.25 18.66
C THR A 285 -4.25 -48.91 19.76
N SER A 286 -2.96 -48.76 19.43
CA SER A 286 -1.97 -48.43 20.45
C SER A 286 -2.37 -47.12 21.14
N LYS A 287 -2.15 -47.01 22.47
CA LYS A 287 -2.42 -45.77 23.23
C LYS A 287 -1.80 -44.52 22.57
N GLN A 288 -0.67 -44.70 21.88
CA GLN A 288 0.03 -43.67 21.12
C GLN A 288 -0.74 -43.17 19.89
N SER A 289 -1.43 -44.06 19.16
CA SER A 289 -2.27 -43.69 18.00
C SER A 289 -3.49 -42.87 18.43
N TYR A 290 -4.09 -43.23 19.58
CA TYR A 290 -5.20 -42.49 20.16
C TYR A 290 -4.79 -41.09 20.62
N TRP A 291 -3.67 -40.97 21.34
CA TRP A 291 -3.16 -39.67 21.81
C TRP A 291 -2.81 -38.73 20.65
N LEU A 292 -2.09 -39.23 19.62
CA LEU A 292 -1.72 -38.40 18.49
C LEU A 292 -2.94 -37.96 17.67
N ARG A 293 -3.92 -38.84 17.44
CA ARG A 293 -5.16 -38.49 16.75
C ARG A 293 -5.90 -37.38 17.48
N ASN A 294 -6.06 -37.52 18.80
CA ASN A 294 -6.74 -36.50 19.59
C ASN A 294 -5.94 -35.20 19.66
N GLY A 295 -4.60 -35.26 19.74
CA GLY A 295 -3.74 -34.08 19.68
C GLY A 295 -3.84 -33.33 18.35
N LEU A 296 -3.77 -34.06 17.23
CA LEU A 296 -3.96 -33.52 15.88
C LEU A 296 -5.34 -32.91 15.70
N LEU A 297 -6.37 -33.56 16.22
CA LEU A 297 -7.76 -33.10 16.17
C LEU A 297 -7.93 -31.81 16.99
N VAL A 298 -7.40 -31.76 18.21
CA VAL A 298 -7.42 -30.55 19.04
C VAL A 298 -6.66 -29.41 18.36
N PHE A 299 -5.49 -29.67 17.78
CA PHE A 299 -4.72 -28.66 17.05
C PHE A 299 -5.48 -28.12 15.84
N GLN A 300 -6.10 -29.00 15.03
CA GLN A 300 -6.94 -28.62 13.90
C GLN A 300 -8.10 -27.71 14.32
N PHE A 301 -8.87 -28.12 15.34
CA PHE A 301 -9.99 -27.33 15.83
C PHE A 301 -9.54 -26.03 16.48
N SER A 302 -8.39 -26.01 17.15
CA SER A 302 -7.81 -24.78 17.71
C SER A 302 -7.53 -23.75 16.61
N ILE A 303 -6.90 -24.18 15.52
CA ILE A 303 -6.67 -23.30 14.37
C ILE A 303 -8.01 -22.84 13.77
N ALA A 304 -8.97 -23.74 13.55
CA ALA A 304 -10.28 -23.38 13.00
C ALA A 304 -11.01 -22.33 13.87
N VAL A 305 -10.94 -22.46 15.20
CA VAL A 305 -11.50 -21.47 16.14
C VAL A 305 -10.80 -20.12 15.99
N VAL A 306 -9.46 -20.09 15.92
CA VAL A 306 -8.71 -18.84 15.68
C VAL A 306 -9.11 -18.19 14.35
N PHE A 307 -9.31 -18.97 13.29
CA PHE A 307 -9.77 -18.47 12.00
C PHE A 307 -11.16 -17.84 12.08
N ILE A 308 -12.12 -18.50 12.75
CA ILE A 308 -13.47 -17.97 12.93
C ILE A 308 -13.42 -16.67 13.73
N ILE A 309 -12.67 -16.63 14.82
CA ILE A 309 -12.49 -15.41 15.64
C ILE A 309 -11.86 -14.29 14.79
N SER A 310 -10.84 -14.61 13.99
CA SER A 310 -10.17 -13.62 13.12
C SER A 310 -11.11 -13.06 12.07
N LEU A 311 -11.91 -13.92 11.42
CA LEU A 311 -12.91 -13.52 10.43
C LEU A 311 -13.97 -12.60 11.05
N VAL A 312 -14.53 -12.99 12.19
CA VAL A 312 -15.52 -12.18 12.92
C VAL A 312 -14.92 -10.85 13.36
N THR A 313 -13.66 -10.85 13.79
CA THR A 313 -12.95 -9.62 14.19
C THR A 313 -12.75 -8.70 12.98
N ILE A 314 -12.29 -9.22 11.84
CA ILE A 314 -12.11 -8.44 10.61
C ILE A 314 -13.45 -7.85 10.16
N ASP A 315 -14.52 -8.65 10.14
CA ASP A 315 -15.86 -8.19 9.78
C ASP A 315 -16.34 -7.08 10.74
N SER A 316 -16.15 -7.27 12.04
CA SER A 316 -16.50 -6.26 13.05
C SER A 316 -15.69 -4.97 12.88
N GLN A 317 -14.40 -5.08 12.55
CA GLN A 317 -13.54 -3.91 12.31
C GLN A 317 -13.95 -3.18 11.02
N LEU A 318 -14.24 -3.89 9.94
CA LEU A 318 -14.75 -3.28 8.70
C LEU A 318 -16.10 -2.61 8.93
N LYS A 319 -16.99 -3.23 9.70
CA LYS A 319 -18.27 -2.64 10.08
C LYS A 319 -18.09 -1.40 10.95
N TYR A 320 -17.13 -1.40 11.87
CA TYR A 320 -16.76 -0.22 12.65
C TYR A 320 -16.27 0.90 11.73
N MET A 321 -15.26 0.64 10.89
CA MET A 321 -14.68 1.62 9.96
C MET A 321 -15.72 2.23 9.00
N ARG A 322 -16.71 1.45 8.57
CA ARG A 322 -17.77 1.92 7.65
C ARG A 322 -18.84 2.78 8.30
N ASN A 323 -19.11 2.58 9.60
CA ASN A 323 -20.21 3.25 10.30
C ASN A 323 -19.74 4.34 11.26
N GLN A 324 -18.46 4.35 11.62
CA GLN A 324 -17.90 5.35 12.50
C GLN A 324 -17.91 6.73 11.82
N ASP A 325 -18.35 7.75 12.56
CA ASP A 325 -18.28 9.12 12.10
C ASP A 325 -16.80 9.54 12.04
N VAL A 326 -16.34 9.90 10.84
CA VAL A 326 -14.98 10.35 10.56
C VAL A 326 -14.79 11.84 10.82
N GLY A 327 -15.86 12.59 11.15
CA GLY A 327 -15.82 14.01 11.49
C GLY A 327 -15.88 14.96 10.28
N PHE A 328 -16.07 14.43 9.07
CA PHE A 328 -16.30 15.19 7.84
C PHE A 328 -17.24 14.41 6.90
N LYS A 329 -17.87 15.10 5.93
CA LYS A 329 -18.75 14.48 4.93
C LYS A 329 -18.10 14.48 3.56
N ALA A 330 -17.78 13.29 3.06
CA ALA A 330 -17.35 13.08 1.67
C ALA A 330 -18.53 12.81 0.70
N SER A 331 -19.74 12.60 1.22
CA SER A 331 -20.92 12.35 0.38
C SER A 331 -21.20 13.53 -0.53
N GLN A 332 -21.39 13.28 -1.83
CA GLN A 332 -21.66 14.30 -2.85
C GLN A 332 -20.53 15.34 -3.07
N VAL A 333 -19.31 15.03 -2.61
CA VAL A 333 -18.12 15.84 -2.92
C VAL A 333 -17.39 15.20 -4.09
N VAL A 334 -17.26 15.94 -5.20
CA VAL A 334 -16.46 15.51 -6.35
C VAL A 334 -15.03 16.03 -6.17
N TYR A 335 -14.10 15.11 -6.00
CA TYR A 335 -12.68 15.43 -5.97
C TYR A 335 -12.11 15.40 -7.39
N ILE A 336 -11.46 16.51 -7.79
CA ILE A 336 -10.73 16.62 -9.03
C ILE A 336 -9.26 16.82 -8.67
N LYS A 337 -8.41 15.84 -9.02
CA LYS A 337 -6.96 15.94 -8.82
C LYS A 337 -6.42 17.06 -9.70
N ASN A 338 -6.12 18.20 -9.08
CA ASN A 338 -5.67 19.38 -9.79
C ASN A 338 -4.16 19.31 -10.09
N LEU A 339 -3.79 19.48 -11.36
CA LEU A 339 -2.40 19.65 -11.79
C LEU A 339 -1.98 21.10 -11.52
N THR A 340 -1.54 21.38 -10.29
CA THR A 340 -0.65 22.51 -9.93
C THR A 340 -1.16 23.95 -10.15
N LEU A 341 -2.38 24.19 -10.64
CA LEU A 341 -2.83 25.54 -11.01
C LEU A 341 -3.08 26.50 -9.83
N PHE A 342 -3.25 26.00 -8.60
CA PHE A 342 -3.80 26.80 -7.48
C PHE A 342 -3.05 26.66 -6.14
N ASN A 343 -1.81 26.10 -6.08
CA ASN A 343 -1.14 25.79 -4.80
C ASN A 343 -0.27 26.91 -4.16
N ASN A 344 0.05 28.02 -4.87
CA ASN A 344 0.84 29.22 -4.46
C ASN A 344 2.26 28.93 -3.85
N PRO A 345 3.20 29.86 -3.46
CA PRO A 345 3.20 31.34 -3.31
C PRO A 345 4.54 32.08 -3.66
N ALA A 346 4.54 33.11 -4.52
CA ALA A 346 5.38 34.35 -4.42
C ALA A 346 5.63 35.04 -5.77
N LYS A 347 6.07 34.36 -6.83
CA LYS A 347 6.67 35.02 -8.02
C LYS A 347 6.60 34.24 -9.33
N MET A 348 5.52 33.49 -9.58
CA MET A 348 5.24 32.99 -10.93
C MET A 348 3.75 33.11 -11.19
N GLY A 349 3.36 33.91 -12.18
CA GLY A 349 2.02 34.43 -12.32
C GLY A 349 0.88 33.41 -12.43
N SER A 350 -0.29 33.88 -12.00
CA SER A 350 -1.55 33.87 -12.76
C SER A 350 -2.39 32.60 -12.83
N VAL A 351 -3.17 32.29 -11.76
CA VAL A 351 -4.64 32.08 -11.85
C VAL A 351 -5.29 32.31 -10.47
N ASN A 352 -6.14 33.33 -10.34
CA ASN A 352 -7.04 33.43 -9.18
C ASN A 352 -8.08 32.28 -9.28
N PHE A 353 -8.30 31.51 -8.21
CA PHE A 353 -9.34 30.47 -8.22
C PHE A 353 -10.75 31.07 -8.29
N GLU A 354 -10.94 32.30 -7.80
CA GLU A 354 -12.27 32.92 -7.67
C GLU A 354 -13.07 33.00 -9.00
N PRO A 355 -12.51 33.43 -10.15
CA PRO A 355 -13.22 33.39 -11.43
C PRO A 355 -13.63 31.98 -11.89
N LEU A 356 -12.84 30.95 -11.55
CA LEU A 356 -13.21 29.57 -11.84
C LEU A 356 -14.32 29.10 -10.89
N ARG A 357 -14.18 29.40 -9.60
CA ARG A 357 -15.20 29.15 -8.58
C ARG A 357 -16.55 29.74 -8.99
N GLU A 358 -16.60 31.00 -9.40
CA GLU A 358 -17.84 31.65 -9.88
C GLU A 358 -18.48 30.93 -11.07
N LYS A 359 -17.68 30.37 -11.99
CA LYS A 359 -18.19 29.58 -13.11
C LYS A 359 -18.69 28.22 -12.66
N MET A 360 -17.99 27.57 -11.73
CA MET A 360 -18.38 26.27 -11.17
C MET A 360 -19.70 26.38 -10.40
N LEU A 361 -19.89 27.45 -9.60
CA LEU A 361 -21.12 27.71 -8.85
C LEU A 361 -22.34 27.98 -9.75
N LYS A 362 -22.13 28.34 -11.02
CA LYS A 362 -23.22 28.49 -12.01
C LYS A 362 -23.69 27.16 -12.59
N ILE A 363 -22.96 26.07 -12.39
CA ILE A 363 -23.36 24.74 -12.85
C ILE A 363 -24.51 24.25 -11.96
N PRO A 364 -25.68 23.89 -12.52
CA PRO A 364 -26.79 23.41 -11.72
C PRO A 364 -26.40 22.21 -10.84
N GLY A 365 -26.66 22.31 -9.54
CA GLY A 365 -26.35 21.28 -8.55
C GLY A 365 -25.01 21.46 -7.83
N VAL A 366 -24.13 22.38 -8.26
CA VAL A 366 -22.90 22.73 -7.53
C VAL A 366 -23.24 23.77 -6.47
N GLN A 367 -23.07 23.43 -5.19
CA GLN A 367 -23.36 24.33 -4.06
C GLN A 367 -22.13 25.11 -3.60
N LEU A 368 -20.98 24.44 -3.53
CA LEU A 368 -19.71 24.98 -3.05
C LEU A 368 -18.58 24.49 -3.96
N ALA A 369 -17.53 25.29 -4.08
CA ALA A 369 -16.33 24.92 -4.81
C ALA A 369 -15.12 25.50 -4.08
N THR A 370 -14.13 24.65 -3.80
CA THR A 370 -12.95 24.96 -2.99
C THR A 370 -11.72 24.26 -3.54
N VAL A 371 -10.55 24.74 -3.13
CA VAL A 371 -9.25 24.14 -3.40
C VAL A 371 -8.55 23.89 -2.07
N ALA A 372 -7.81 22.79 -1.99
CA ALA A 372 -6.88 22.54 -0.91
C ALA A 372 -5.63 21.83 -1.42
N THR A 373 -4.50 22.04 -0.74
CA THR A 373 -3.26 21.31 -1.04
C THR A 373 -3.41 19.83 -0.71
N TYR A 374 -4.15 19.51 0.35
CA TYR A 374 -4.41 18.14 0.79
C TYR A 374 -5.89 17.97 1.20
N ILE A 375 -6.42 16.77 0.95
CA ILE A 375 -7.78 16.38 1.34
C ILE A 375 -7.72 15.24 2.37
N PRO A 376 -8.77 15.02 3.18
CA PRO A 376 -8.85 13.85 4.05
C PRO A 376 -8.64 12.56 3.24
N GLY A 377 -7.80 11.65 3.74
CA GLY A 377 -7.35 10.44 3.04
C GLY A 377 -6.09 10.63 2.18
N GLY A 378 -5.60 11.86 2.02
CA GLY A 378 -4.31 12.17 1.40
C GLY A 378 -3.16 12.25 2.41
N THR A 379 -1.93 12.35 1.90
CA THR A 379 -0.74 12.57 2.72
C THR A 379 -0.51 14.06 2.91
N ASN A 380 -0.64 14.57 4.14
CA ASN A 380 -0.39 15.97 4.44
C ASN A 380 1.12 16.29 4.43
N GLY A 381 1.44 17.55 4.14
CA GLY A 381 2.77 18.09 4.37
C GLY A 381 3.00 18.33 5.86
N ILE A 382 4.24 18.17 6.31
CA ILE A 382 4.65 18.43 7.70
C ILE A 382 5.58 19.63 7.69
N ASN A 383 5.35 20.58 8.59
CA ASN A 383 6.26 21.69 8.80
C ASN A 383 6.41 22.00 10.30
N SER A 384 7.49 22.71 10.64
CA SER A 384 7.76 23.13 12.02
C SER A 384 7.03 24.42 12.33
N TYR A 385 6.22 24.39 13.37
CA TYR A 385 5.55 25.55 13.93
C TYR A 385 5.93 25.74 15.40
N SER A 386 5.78 26.97 15.89
CA SER A 386 6.05 27.34 17.28
C SER A 386 4.92 28.18 17.84
N ALA A 387 4.40 27.80 19.00
CA ALA A 387 3.43 28.56 19.77
C ALA A 387 3.66 28.30 21.26
N ASN A 388 3.42 29.31 22.11
CA ASN A 388 3.54 29.19 23.57
C ASN A 388 4.90 28.61 24.05
N GLY A 389 6.01 28.94 23.36
CA GLY A 389 7.35 28.42 23.68
C GLY A 389 7.61 26.96 23.28
N ILE A 390 6.61 26.25 22.75
CA ILE A 390 6.72 24.88 22.26
C ILE A 390 6.93 24.92 20.74
N LYS A 391 8.00 24.27 20.27
CA LYS A 391 8.28 24.05 18.84
C LYS A 391 7.94 22.60 18.50
N ALA A 392 7.06 22.39 17.51
CA ALA A 392 6.64 21.06 17.10
C ALA A 392 6.44 20.96 15.58
N ASN A 393 6.65 19.76 15.05
CA ASN A 393 6.22 19.40 13.71
C ASN A 393 4.73 19.04 13.77
N ILE A 394 3.95 19.68 12.89
CA ILE A 394 2.51 19.49 12.75
C ILE A 394 2.15 19.46 11.26
N ASP A 395 1.01 18.87 10.93
CA ASP A 395 0.50 18.84 9.56
C ASP A 395 0.11 20.26 9.12
N PHE A 396 0.37 20.62 7.87
CA PHE A 396 -0.13 21.87 7.28
C PHE A 396 -0.98 21.58 6.05
N VAL A 397 -2.09 22.30 5.92
CA VAL A 397 -2.99 22.22 4.78
C VAL A 397 -3.40 23.62 4.34
N ASN A 398 -3.02 24.03 3.13
CA ASN A 398 -3.57 25.25 2.57
C ASN A 398 -4.96 24.95 2.01
N VAL A 399 -5.92 25.85 2.28
CA VAL A 399 -7.33 25.70 1.94
C VAL A 399 -7.86 27.02 1.38
N GLU A 400 -9.00 26.95 0.70
CA GLU A 400 -9.83 28.10 0.37
C GLU A 400 -10.98 28.31 1.36
N PHE A 401 -11.62 29.48 1.29
CA PHE A 401 -12.67 29.90 2.23
C PHE A 401 -13.76 28.84 2.48
N ASP A 402 -14.23 28.18 1.44
CA ASP A 402 -15.35 27.24 1.52
C ASP A 402 -14.94 25.81 1.96
N TYR A 403 -13.67 25.55 2.26
CA TYR A 403 -13.17 24.19 2.49
C TYR A 403 -13.89 23.46 3.63
N PHE A 404 -13.99 24.10 4.80
CA PHE A 404 -14.62 23.50 5.96
C PHE A 404 -16.12 23.31 5.76
N GLU A 405 -16.78 24.23 5.06
CA GLU A 405 -18.20 24.15 4.72
C GLU A 405 -18.47 23.03 3.71
N THR A 406 -17.62 22.90 2.69
CA THR A 406 -17.72 21.85 1.65
C THR A 406 -17.63 20.45 2.26
N LEU A 407 -16.75 20.26 3.25
CA LEU A 407 -16.59 19.00 3.95
C LEU A 407 -17.46 18.87 5.22
N ASN A 408 -18.28 19.89 5.52
CA ASN A 408 -19.10 19.98 6.72
C ASN A 408 -18.32 19.64 8.01
N ILE A 409 -17.10 20.18 8.11
CA ILE A 409 -16.23 20.04 9.29
C ILE A 409 -16.76 20.97 10.38
N GLN A 410 -16.82 20.48 11.62
CA GLN A 410 -17.41 21.24 12.72
C GLN A 410 -16.43 22.24 13.33
N LEU A 411 -16.88 23.49 13.47
CA LEU A 411 -16.19 24.49 14.28
C LEU A 411 -16.41 24.21 15.77
N LYS A 412 -15.36 24.32 16.58
CA LYS A 412 -15.43 24.27 18.03
C LYS A 412 -15.46 25.66 18.65
N GLU A 413 -14.57 26.55 18.20
CA GLU A 413 -14.39 27.90 18.75
C GLU A 413 -13.94 28.88 17.66
N GLY A 414 -14.27 30.17 17.81
CA GLY A 414 -13.84 31.22 16.89
C GLY A 414 -14.69 31.27 15.63
N ARG A 415 -14.04 31.24 14.46
CA ARG A 415 -14.70 31.28 13.14
C ARG A 415 -13.89 30.57 12.07
N PHE A 416 -14.55 30.19 10.97
CA PHE A 416 -13.87 29.85 9.73
C PHE A 416 -13.28 31.09 9.06
N PHE A 417 -12.48 30.84 8.02
CA PHE A 417 -12.03 31.89 7.13
C PHE A 417 -13.21 32.56 6.42
N SER A 418 -13.09 33.86 6.13
CA SER A 418 -14.11 34.57 5.37
C SER A 418 -13.52 35.69 4.53
N ASN A 419 -14.03 35.85 3.31
CA ASN A 419 -13.73 36.96 2.41
C ASN A 419 -13.98 38.35 3.02
N LYS A 420 -14.73 38.44 4.13
CA LYS A 420 -14.92 39.69 4.87
C LYS A 420 -13.65 40.16 5.59
N PHE A 421 -12.71 39.27 5.88
CA PHE A 421 -11.47 39.58 6.61
C PHE A 421 -10.27 39.41 5.68
N LYS A 422 -9.79 40.52 5.10
CA LYS A 422 -8.60 40.52 4.23
C LYS A 422 -7.32 39.99 4.89
N ALA A 423 -7.26 39.98 6.23
CA ALA A 423 -6.15 39.39 6.98
C ALA A 423 -6.09 37.86 6.85
N ASP A 424 -7.22 37.21 6.51
CA ASP A 424 -7.30 35.76 6.40
C ASP A 424 -6.42 35.18 5.31
N THR A 425 -6.23 35.90 4.21
CA THR A 425 -5.36 35.53 3.10
C THR A 425 -3.89 35.88 3.34
N VAL A 426 -3.54 36.47 4.48
CA VAL A 426 -2.20 37.00 4.74
C VAL A 426 -1.55 36.27 5.91
N ASN A 427 -2.24 36.21 7.05
CA ASN A 427 -1.65 35.69 8.27
C ASN A 427 -2.68 35.17 9.29
N SER A 428 -3.80 34.59 8.85
CA SER A 428 -4.71 33.86 9.74
C SER A 428 -4.49 32.35 9.66
N ALA A 429 -4.75 31.65 10.76
CA ALA A 429 -4.74 30.20 10.83
C ALA A 429 -6.00 29.66 11.51
N VAL A 430 -6.45 28.50 11.07
CA VAL A 430 -7.41 27.64 11.77
C VAL A 430 -6.66 26.39 12.22
N ILE A 431 -6.87 25.92 13.45
CA ILE A 431 -6.20 24.72 13.98
C ILE A 431 -7.23 23.70 14.48
N ASN A 432 -6.85 22.44 14.64
CA ASN A 432 -7.71 21.46 15.30
C ASN A 432 -7.49 21.38 16.82
N GLU A 433 -8.35 20.64 17.52
CA GLU A 433 -8.26 20.45 18.97
C GLU A 433 -6.94 19.82 19.39
N THR A 434 -6.47 18.82 18.62
CA THR A 434 -5.18 18.18 18.90
C THR A 434 -4.00 19.17 18.79
N ALA A 435 -4.01 20.09 17.82
CA ALA A 435 -3.00 21.15 17.73
C ALA A 435 -3.07 22.12 18.92
N ALA A 436 -4.27 22.56 19.30
CA ALA A 436 -4.45 23.43 20.47
C ALA A 436 -3.93 22.76 21.76
N ALA A 437 -4.21 21.45 21.92
CA ALA A 437 -3.72 20.67 23.04
C ALA A 437 -2.19 20.49 23.02
N LYS A 438 -1.59 20.25 21.85
CA LYS A 438 -0.14 20.06 21.70
C LYS A 438 0.68 21.30 22.08
N TYR A 439 0.15 22.49 21.83
CA TYR A 439 0.77 23.75 22.24
C TYR A 439 0.28 24.27 23.61
N GLU A 440 -0.50 23.46 24.34
CA GLU A 440 -1.05 23.80 25.65
C GLU A 440 -1.87 25.11 25.66
N LEU A 441 -2.56 25.40 24.56
CA LEU A 441 -3.32 26.64 24.37
C LEU A 441 -4.69 26.53 25.03
N LYS A 442 -4.88 27.23 26.17
CA LYS A 442 -6.20 27.27 26.85
C LYS A 442 -7.23 28.16 26.15
N ASN A 443 -6.78 29.31 25.63
CA ASN A 443 -7.61 30.28 24.89
C ASN A 443 -6.94 30.55 23.53
N PRO A 444 -7.04 29.62 22.56
CA PRO A 444 -6.24 29.63 21.34
C PRO A 444 -6.59 30.81 20.42
N ILE A 445 -7.84 31.28 20.45
CA ILE A 445 -8.30 32.36 19.56
C ILE A 445 -7.55 33.66 19.84
N GLY A 446 -6.99 34.25 18.78
CA GLY A 446 -6.22 35.48 18.83
C GLY A 446 -4.73 35.30 19.14
N GLN A 447 -4.30 34.11 19.58
CA GLN A 447 -2.88 33.80 19.78
C GLN A 447 -2.14 33.61 18.46
N THR A 448 -0.81 33.65 18.52
CA THR A 448 0.05 33.52 17.35
C THR A 448 0.75 32.16 17.33
N ILE A 449 0.67 31.49 16.18
CA ILE A 449 1.47 30.33 15.83
C ILE A 449 2.42 30.73 14.69
N THR A 450 3.71 30.51 14.86
CA THR A 450 4.74 30.96 13.90
C THR A 450 5.29 29.78 13.15
N GLY A 451 5.27 29.82 11.82
CA GLY A 451 5.85 28.79 10.95
C GLY A 451 6.64 29.42 9.81
N SER A 452 7.82 28.88 9.49
CA SER A 452 8.72 29.42 8.45
C SER A 452 8.99 30.94 8.56
N GLY A 453 9.01 31.47 9.78
CA GLY A 453 9.19 32.92 10.05
C GLY A 453 7.95 33.79 9.88
N ILE A 454 6.80 33.21 9.50
CA ILE A 454 5.52 33.91 9.33
C ILE A 454 4.67 33.73 10.59
N PRO A 455 4.26 34.82 11.26
CA PRO A 455 3.37 34.75 12.41
C PRO A 455 1.90 34.67 11.96
N TYR A 456 1.25 33.53 12.20
CA TYR A 456 -0.18 33.34 11.92
C TYR A 456 -1.02 33.56 13.17
N LYS A 457 -2.08 34.35 13.06
CA LYS A 457 -3.07 34.57 14.11
C LYS A 457 -4.15 33.50 14.05
N ILE A 458 -4.37 32.79 15.14
CA ILE A 458 -5.41 31.76 15.23
C ILE A 458 -6.78 32.42 15.25
N VAL A 459 -7.62 32.17 14.25
CA VAL A 459 -8.98 32.73 14.12
C VAL A 459 -10.08 31.72 14.42
N GLY A 460 -9.75 30.43 14.41
CA GLY A 460 -10.71 29.36 14.68
C GLY A 460 -10.05 28.08 15.16
N VAL A 461 -10.81 27.31 15.91
CA VAL A 461 -10.49 25.92 16.27
C VAL A 461 -11.59 25.01 15.76
N ILE A 462 -11.24 24.01 14.96
CA ILE A 462 -12.15 22.98 14.49
C ILE A 462 -12.09 21.74 15.39
N LYS A 463 -13.16 20.95 15.38
CA LYS A 463 -13.15 19.63 16.03
C LYS A 463 -12.19 18.68 15.32
N ASP A 464 -11.63 17.76 16.09
CA ASP A 464 -10.81 16.70 15.53
C ASP A 464 -11.61 15.80 14.60
N PHE A 465 -11.02 15.47 13.46
CA PHE A 465 -11.59 14.56 12.47
C PHE A 465 -10.51 13.62 11.92
N LYS A 466 -10.92 12.48 11.37
CA LYS A 466 -10.04 11.40 10.92
C LYS A 466 -9.54 11.63 9.50
N SER A 467 -8.46 12.40 9.36
CA SER A 467 -7.82 12.69 8.06
C SER A 467 -6.90 11.57 7.54
N GLN A 468 -6.20 10.84 8.42
CA GLN A 468 -5.16 9.85 8.05
C GLN A 468 -5.54 8.39 8.39
N GLY A 469 -6.84 8.06 8.37
CA GLY A 469 -7.32 6.69 8.65
C GLY A 469 -7.60 6.40 10.13
N PHE A 470 -7.88 5.13 10.44
CA PHE A 470 -8.25 4.66 11.79
C PHE A 470 -7.06 4.14 12.59
N GLU A 471 -5.99 3.78 11.90
CA GLU A 471 -4.73 3.26 12.42
C GLU A 471 -3.88 4.33 13.11
N THR A 472 -4.10 5.61 12.79
CA THR A 472 -3.41 6.75 13.40
C THR A 472 -4.31 7.55 14.33
N ALA A 473 -3.70 8.11 15.38
CA ALA A 473 -4.32 9.17 16.15
C ALA A 473 -4.48 10.42 15.27
N VAL A 474 -5.47 11.25 15.57
CA VAL A 474 -5.66 12.52 14.87
C VAL A 474 -4.38 13.35 15.05
N GLN A 475 -3.81 13.82 13.95
CA GLN A 475 -2.59 14.62 13.99
C GLN A 475 -2.93 16.09 14.31
N PRO A 476 -2.04 16.81 15.00
CA PRO A 476 -2.14 18.26 15.11
C PRO A 476 -1.99 18.88 13.72
N THR A 477 -2.96 19.71 13.31
CA THR A 477 -3.00 20.30 11.96
C THR A 477 -3.26 21.79 12.03
N ILE A 478 -2.54 22.54 11.19
CA ILE A 478 -2.79 23.96 10.90
C ILE A 478 -3.32 24.11 9.47
N TYR A 479 -4.35 24.94 9.34
CA TYR A 479 -4.95 25.32 8.08
C TYR A 479 -4.70 26.81 7.82
N THR A 480 -4.33 27.15 6.60
CA THR A 480 -4.02 28.52 6.16
C THR A 480 -4.62 28.79 4.78
N ILE A 481 -4.90 30.04 4.45
CA ILE A 481 -5.22 30.44 3.06
C ILE A 481 -3.93 30.95 2.43
N ASN A 482 -3.67 30.53 1.19
CA ASN A 482 -2.48 30.88 0.42
C ASN A 482 -2.77 31.91 -0.66
#